data_AF-A0A438FGB5-F1
#
_entry.id   AF-A0A438FGB5-F1
#
_cell.length_a   1.000
_cell.length_b   1.000
_cell.length_c   1.000
_cell.angle_alpha   90.00
_cell.angle_beta   90.00
_cell.angle_gamma   90.00
#
_symmetry.space_group_name_H-M   'P 1'
#
loop_
_entity.id
_entity.type
_entity.pdbx_description
1 polymer ?
#
loop_
_entity_poly.entity_id
_entity_poly.type
_entity_poly.pdbx_seq_one_letter_code
_entity_poly.pdbx_strand_id
1 'polypeptide(L)'
;MDAVIPIEIGLPIIRIEAGRQNDANAELGRNLDWADETRETASIWMADYQQKAAAHYNRKARPRNFKSGTLVLRKVFENTAGDRSRKVSSQLGRPLCSGQDK
;
A
#
# COMPACT_ATOMS: atom_id res chain seq x y z
N MET A 1 -51.47 -31.09 38.57
CA MET A 1 -50.08 -31.56 38.41
C MET A 1 -49.31 -30.40 37.84
N ASP A 2 -48.44 -29.80 38.65
CA ASP A 2 -47.57 -28.71 38.18
C ASP A 2 -46.44 -29.31 37.33
N ALA A 3 -46.40 -28.93 36.06
CA ALA A 3 -45.32 -29.29 35.15
C ALA A 3 -44.18 -28.29 35.33
N VAL A 4 -43.15 -28.71 36.08
CA VAL A 4 -41.91 -27.95 36.22
C VAL A 4 -41.08 -28.18 34.95
N ILE A 5 -40.96 -27.14 34.12
CA ILE A 5 -40.10 -27.16 32.93
C ILE A 5 -38.64 -27.04 33.39
N PRO A 6 -37.73 -27.95 32.97
CA PRO A 6 -36.32 -27.81 33.29
C PRO A 6 -35.73 -26.56 32.63
N ILE A 7 -35.10 -25.72 33.44
CA ILE A 7 -34.19 -24.62 33.07
C ILE A 7 -33.01 -25.07 32.18
N GLU A 8 -32.89 -26.37 31.92
CA GLU A 8 -31.99 -26.97 30.95
C GLU A 8 -32.25 -26.55 29.50
N ILE A 9 -33.27 -25.76 29.16
CA ILE A 9 -33.45 -25.25 27.79
C ILE A 9 -32.54 -24.02 27.53
N GLY A 10 -32.16 -23.24 28.55
CA GLY A 10 -31.32 -22.04 28.38
C GLY A 10 -29.82 -22.33 28.22
N LEU A 11 -29.28 -23.26 29.00
CA LEU A 11 -27.87 -23.68 28.96
C LEU A 11 -27.39 -24.33 27.64
N PRO A 12 -28.15 -25.23 26.98
CA PRO A 12 -27.75 -25.80 25.70
C PRO A 12 -27.78 -24.74 24.60
N ILE A 13 -28.71 -23.77 24.64
CA ILE A 13 -28.72 -22.65 23.68
C ILE A 13 -27.44 -21.84 23.81
N ILE A 14 -27.00 -21.52 25.04
CA ILE A 14 -25.74 -20.80 25.27
C ILE A 14 -24.53 -21.62 24.79
N ARG A 15 -24.49 -22.93 25.05
CA ARG A 15 -23.41 -23.81 24.59
C ARG A 15 -23.38 -23.96 23.07
N ILE A 16 -24.53 -24.06 22.43
CA ILE A 16 -24.67 -24.15 20.97
C ILE A 16 -24.24 -22.82 20.33
N GLU A 17 -24.68 -21.69 20.88
CA GLU A 17 -24.30 -20.37 20.36
C GLU A 17 -22.80 -20.09 20.54
N ALA A 18 -22.23 -20.45 21.69
CA ALA A 18 -20.79 -20.36 21.91
C ALA A 18 -20.00 -21.28 20.98
N GLY A 19 -20.48 -22.51 20.74
CA GLY A 19 -19.89 -23.43 19.76
C GLY A 19 -19.90 -22.85 18.34
N ARG A 20 -21.07 -22.37 17.90
CA ARG A 20 -21.24 -21.72 16.60
C ARG A 20 -20.36 -20.48 16.44
N GLN A 21 -20.22 -19.67 17.49
CA GLN A 21 -19.33 -18.50 17.49
C GLN A 21 -17.86 -18.92 17.37
N ASN A 22 -17.44 -19.99 18.06
CA ASN A 22 -16.09 -20.51 17.98
C ASN A 22 -15.77 -21.05 16.57
N ASP A 23 -16.72 -21.76 15.96
CA ASP A 23 -16.58 -22.29 14.60
C ASP A 23 -16.47 -21.15 13.58
N ALA A 24 -17.33 -20.13 13.70
CA ALA A 24 -17.30 -18.93 12.86
C ALA A 24 -15.99 -18.15 13.03
N ASN A 25 -15.49 -18.02 14.27
CA ASN A 25 -14.21 -17.36 14.55
C ASN A 25 -13.03 -18.14 13.95
N ALA A 26 -13.06 -19.48 14.01
CA ALA A 26 -12.04 -20.32 13.42
C ALA A 26 -12.04 -20.25 11.89
N GLU A 27 -13.22 -20.18 11.26
CA GLU A 27 -13.35 -19.96 9.83
C GLU A 27 -12.86 -18.57 9.41
N LEU A 28 -13.20 -17.55 10.18
CA LEU A 28 -12.69 -16.19 9.97
C LEU A 28 -11.16 -16.14 10.03
N GLY A 29 -10.55 -16.81 11.01
CA GLY A 29 -9.09 -16.91 11.12
C GLY A 29 -8.46 -17.53 9.87
N ARG A 30 -8.99 -18.65 9.39
CA ARG A 30 -8.51 -19.31 8.15
C ARG A 30 -8.63 -18.41 6.92
N ASN A 31 -9.71 -17.65 6.80
CA ASN A 31 -9.90 -16.72 5.70
C ASN A 31 -8.92 -15.54 5.74
N LEU A 32 -8.57 -15.07 6.95
CA LEU A 32 -7.59 -14.01 7.14
C LEU A 32 -6.17 -14.48 6.82
N ASP A 33 -5.78 -15.69 7.25
CA ASP A 33 -4.48 -16.27 6.92
C ASP A 33 -4.30 -16.37 5.39
N TRP A 34 -5.32 -16.85 4.68
CA TRP A 34 -5.27 -16.92 3.22
C TRP A 34 -5.17 -15.53 2.56
N ALA A 35 -5.88 -14.53 3.09
CA ALA A 35 -5.77 -13.15 2.62
C ALA A 35 -4.37 -12.55 2.87
N ASP A 36 -3.72 -12.92 3.98
CA ASP A 36 -2.37 -12.44 4.29
C ASP A 36 -1.32 -13.08 3.40
N GLU A 37 -1.38 -14.40 3.20
CA GLU A 37 -0.48 -15.13 2.28
C GLU A 37 -0.54 -14.57 0.84
N THR A 38 -1.75 -14.27 0.36
CA THR A 38 -1.95 -13.68 -0.98
C THR A 38 -1.41 -12.25 -1.05
N ARG A 39 -1.57 -11.46 0.03
CA ARG A 39 -1.04 -10.10 0.14
C ARG A 39 0.47 -10.08 0.20
N GLU A 40 1.10 -10.97 0.96
CA GLU A 40 2.55 -11.08 1.05
C GLU A 40 3.13 -11.43 -0.31
N THR A 41 2.55 -12.43 -0.99
CA THR A 41 2.94 -12.81 -2.34
C THR A 41 2.84 -11.64 -3.31
N ALA A 42 1.71 -10.92 -3.32
CA ALA A 42 1.53 -9.74 -4.16
C ALA A 42 2.54 -8.62 -3.84
N SER A 43 2.91 -8.47 -2.57
CA SER A 43 3.91 -7.47 -2.14
C SER A 43 5.30 -7.79 -2.67
N ILE A 44 5.69 -9.07 -2.72
CA ILE A 44 6.95 -9.51 -3.34
C ILE A 44 6.97 -9.13 -4.82
N TRP A 45 5.91 -9.46 -5.56
CA TRP A 45 5.80 -9.11 -6.99
C TRP A 45 5.86 -7.60 -7.23
N MET A 46 5.18 -6.83 -6.38
CA MET A 46 5.16 -5.37 -6.49
C MET A 46 6.55 -4.77 -6.25
N ALA A 47 7.27 -5.27 -5.24
CA ALA A 47 8.63 -4.82 -4.94
C ALA A 47 9.58 -5.14 -6.09
N ASP A 48 9.53 -6.36 -6.64
CA ASP A 48 10.33 -6.76 -7.81
C ASP A 48 10.02 -5.88 -9.04
N TYR A 49 8.74 -5.61 -9.30
CA TYR A 49 8.34 -4.72 -10.39
C TYR A 49 8.89 -3.30 -10.21
N GLN A 50 8.77 -2.73 -9.01
CA GLN A 50 9.31 -1.41 -8.68
C GLN A 50 10.84 -1.37 -8.83
N GLN A 51 11.55 -2.41 -8.36
CA GLN A 51 12.99 -2.52 -8.51
C GLN A 51 13.41 -2.57 -9.98
N LYS A 52 12.72 -3.35 -10.82
CA LYS A 52 12.95 -3.42 -12.26
C LYS A 52 12.69 -2.09 -12.96
N ALA A 53 11.59 -1.42 -12.61
CA ALA A 53 11.27 -0.10 -13.15
C ALA A 53 12.35 0.93 -12.76
N ALA A 54 12.76 0.96 -11.49
CA ALA A 54 13.82 1.82 -11.00
C ALA A 54 15.15 1.52 -11.72
N ALA A 55 15.55 0.27 -11.83
CA ALA A 55 16.77 -0.13 -12.54
C ALA A 55 16.73 0.29 -14.02
N HIS A 56 15.60 0.12 -14.70
CA HIS A 56 15.42 0.49 -16.10
C HIS A 56 15.55 2.00 -16.32
N TYR A 57 14.77 2.81 -15.59
CA TYR A 57 14.76 4.26 -15.78
C TYR A 57 16.01 4.95 -15.21
N ASN A 58 16.55 4.45 -14.09
CA ASN A 58 17.75 5.00 -13.48
C ASN A 58 19.05 4.50 -14.13
N ARG A 59 18.99 3.59 -15.12
CA ARG A 59 20.19 3.06 -15.79
C ARG A 59 21.14 4.13 -16.34
N LYS A 60 20.60 5.29 -16.72
CA LYS A 60 21.38 6.44 -17.24
C LYS A 60 21.48 7.61 -16.26
N ALA A 61 20.90 7.48 -15.06
CA ALA A 61 21.00 8.51 -14.05
C ALA A 61 22.45 8.60 -13.58
N ARG A 62 23.00 9.82 -13.57
CA ARG A 62 24.33 10.11 -13.03
C ARG A 62 24.16 10.96 -11.78
N PRO A 63 24.33 10.38 -10.58
CA PRO A 63 24.33 11.17 -9.34
C PRO A 63 25.35 12.29 -9.45
N ARG A 64 24.93 13.52 -9.13
CA ARG A 64 25.81 14.69 -9.15
C ARG A 64 25.76 15.36 -7.79
N ASN A 65 26.91 15.43 -7.14
CA ASN A 65 27.06 16.10 -5.86
C ASN A 65 27.21 17.60 -6.09
N PHE A 66 26.37 18.40 -5.44
CA PHE A 66 26.45 19.86 -5.43
C PHE A 66 26.79 20.32 -4.02
N LYS A 67 27.67 21.32 -3.88
CA LYS A 67 27.96 21.93 -2.58
C LYS A 67 26.82 22.86 -2.20
N SER A 68 26.53 23.00 -0.91
CA SER A 68 25.61 24.03 -0.42
C SER A 68 26.00 25.41 -0.98
N GLY A 69 25.01 26.19 -1.40
CA GLY A 69 25.24 27.47 -2.08
C GLY A 69 25.57 27.38 -3.57
N THR A 70 25.65 26.18 -4.16
CA THR A 70 25.78 26.04 -5.62
C THR A 70 24.44 26.36 -6.29
N LEU A 71 24.46 27.30 -7.23
CA LEU A 71 23.30 27.62 -8.06
C LEU A 71 23.16 26.57 -9.17
N VAL A 72 22.01 25.89 -9.22
CA VAL A 72 21.69 24.90 -10.26
C VAL A 72 20.42 25.27 -10.99
N LEU A 73 20.41 25.05 -12.31
CA LEU A 73 19.21 25.26 -13.13
C LEU A 73 18.34 24.00 -13.09
N ARG A 74 17.08 24.14 -12.67
CA ARG A 74 16.09 23.07 -12.75
C ARG A 74 15.33 23.18 -14.07
N LYS A 75 15.30 22.09 -14.82
CA LYS A 75 14.45 21.97 -16.01
C LYS A 75 12.99 21.87 -15.55
N VAL A 76 12.14 22.80 -15.97
CA VAL A 76 10.72 22.79 -15.64
C VAL A 76 9.95 22.27 -16.87
N PHE A 77 9.03 21.34 -16.62
CA PHE A 77 8.08 20.86 -17.62
C PHE A 77 6.71 21.45 -17.27
N GLU A 78 6.01 22.01 -18.26
CA GLU A 78 4.62 22.46 -18.11
C GLU A 78 3.72 21.22 -18.03
N ASN A 79 3.36 20.81 -16.83
CA ASN A 79 2.45 19.69 -16.60
C ASN A 79 1.02 20.17 -16.90
N THR A 80 0.56 20.00 -18.14
CA THR A 80 -0.82 20.32 -18.49
C THR A 80 -1.73 19.20 -17.97
N ALA A 81 -2.40 19.46 -16.85
CA ALA A 81 -3.57 18.68 -16.44
C ALA A 81 -4.68 18.94 -17.47
N GLY A 82 -4.82 18.05 -18.45
CA GLY A 82 -5.84 18.16 -19.48
C GLY A 82 -5.35 17.80 -20.87
N ASP A 83 -5.57 16.53 -21.21
CA ASP A 83 -5.85 16.00 -22.54
C ASP A 83 -4.83 16.18 -23.69
N ARG A 84 -4.43 14.99 -24.20
CA ARG A 84 -3.89 14.66 -25.52
C ARG A 84 -2.79 15.55 -26.13
N SER A 85 -1.60 14.94 -26.18
CA SER A 85 -0.54 15.17 -27.17
C SER A 85 -0.16 16.63 -27.41
N ARG A 86 0.56 17.23 -26.45
CA ARG A 86 1.30 18.47 -26.69
C ARG A 86 2.80 18.21 -26.58
N LYS A 87 3.52 18.73 -27.57
CA LYS A 87 4.98 18.87 -27.54
C LYS A 87 5.35 19.61 -26.24
N VAL A 88 5.95 18.92 -25.29
CA VAL A 88 6.37 19.52 -24.02
C VAL A 88 7.67 20.28 -24.29
N SER A 89 7.58 21.56 -24.63
CA SER A 89 8.76 22.43 -24.65
C SER A 89 9.22 22.61 -23.21
N SER A 90 10.48 22.32 -22.96
CA SER A 90 11.04 22.42 -21.62
C SER A 90 11.82 23.72 -21.51
N GLN A 91 11.46 24.53 -20.52
CA GLN A 91 12.12 25.80 -20.25
C GLN A 91 13.08 25.61 -19.07
N LEU A 92 14.22 26.30 -19.11
CA LEU A 92 15.13 26.36 -17.96
C LEU A 92 14.51 27.30 -16.93
N GLY A 93 14.21 26.78 -15.74
CA GLY A 93 13.73 27.59 -14.62
C GLY A 93 14.83 28.47 -14.03
N ARG A 94 14.45 29.38 -13.13
CA ARG A 94 15.40 30.21 -12.37
C ARG A 94 16.37 29.33 -11.57
N PRO A 95 17.62 29.78 -11.33
CA PRO A 95 18.56 29.04 -10.50
C PRO A 95 17.99 28.81 -9.10
N LEU A 96 18.06 27.57 -8.63
CA LEU A 96 17.70 27.18 -7.27
C LEU A 96 18.98 26.89 -6.49
N CYS A 97 19.01 27.29 -5.21
CA CYS A 97 20.04 26.86 -4.29
C CYS A 97 19.86 25.36 -4.01
N SER A 98 20.94 24.57 -4.08
CA SER A 98 20.88 23.16 -3.70
C SER A 98 20.55 23.02 -2.20
N GLY A 99 19.30 22.67 -1.89
CA GLY A 99 18.81 22.44 -0.52
C GLY A 99 19.11 21.02 -0.04
N GLN A 100 19.52 20.90 1.21
CA GLN A 100 19.59 19.65 1.97
C GLN A 100 18.18 19.29 2.43
N ASP A 101 17.55 18.31 1.79
CA ASP A 101 16.43 17.61 2.42
C ASP A 101 17.04 16.47 3.26
N LYS A 102 17.09 16.69 4.57
CA LYS A 102 17.41 15.67 5.58
C LYS A 102 16.18 14.82 5.85
#